data_AF-A0A4Q3BHM5-F1
#
_entry.id   AF-A0A4Q3BHM5-F1
#
_cell.length_a   1.000
_cell.length_b   1.000
_cell.length_c   1.000
_cell.angle_alpha   90.00
_cell.angle_beta   90.00
_cell.angle_gamma   90.00
#
_symmetry.space_group_name_H-M   'P 1'
#
loop_
_entity.id
_entity.type
_entity.pdbx_description
1 polymer ?
#
loop_
_entity_poly.entity_id
_entity_poly.type
_entity_poly.pdbx_seq_one_letter_code
_entity_poly.pdbx_strand_id
1 'polypeptide(L)'
;MKKFKLFDAWISIILIISFTIISLIKLDGTFIVGYFTVGAWHIISMLVHHFNKWFLNGNSARSMYHKVIFWLAAALGLGILITPLGFVLMMGLLFAAPVLAVIYTCICYNEVYVKMQRPLALLK
;
A
#
# COMPACT_ATOMS: atom_id res chain seq x y z
N MET A 1 5.50 12.96 -12.22
CA MET A 1 6.11 11.94 -11.34
C MET A 1 6.20 12.38 -9.87
N LYS A 2 7.00 13.40 -9.50
CA LYS A 2 7.20 13.79 -8.09
C LYS A 2 5.92 14.27 -7.39
N LYS A 3 5.12 15.13 -8.03
CA LYS A 3 3.85 15.66 -7.46
C LYS A 3 2.86 14.55 -7.14
N PHE A 4 2.64 13.61 -8.06
CA PHE A 4 1.73 12.48 -7.84
C PHE A 4 2.20 11.60 -6.68
N LYS A 5 3.49 11.25 -6.62
CA LYS A 5 4.03 10.41 -5.55
C LYS A 5 4.01 11.10 -4.18
N LEU A 6 4.24 12.41 -4.15
CA LEU A 6 4.08 13.21 -2.94
C LEU A 6 2.62 13.14 -2.48
N PHE A 7 1.67 13.36 -3.38
CA PHE A 7 0.24 13.31 -3.08
C PHE A 7 -0.20 11.93 -2.60
N ASP A 8 0.27 10.87 -3.25
CA ASP A 8 0.01 9.48 -2.84
C ASP A 8 0.51 9.16 -1.43
N ALA A 9 1.75 9.59 -1.10
CA ALA A 9 2.30 9.41 0.23
C ALA A 9 1.47 10.16 1.29
N TRP A 10 1.09 11.42 1.02
CA TRP A 10 0.27 12.20 1.94
C TRP A 10 -1.13 11.64 2.12
N ILE A 11 -1.81 11.23 1.04
CA ILE A 11 -3.13 10.61 1.16
C ILE A 11 -3.03 9.33 1.99
N SER A 12 -2.04 8.48 1.74
CA SER A 12 -1.87 7.22 2.48
C SER A 12 -1.67 7.50 3.98
N ILE A 13 -0.82 8.46 4.33
CA ILE A 13 -0.60 8.88 5.72
C ILE A 13 -1.88 9.41 6.35
N ILE A 14 -2.59 10.31 5.68
CA ILE A 14 -3.81 10.94 6.19
C ILE A 14 -4.90 9.88 6.38
N LEU A 15 -5.11 8.98 5.42
CA LEU A 15 -6.11 7.93 5.52
C LEU A 15 -5.80 6.98 6.69
N ILE A 16 -4.56 6.51 6.81
CA ILE A 16 -4.15 5.62 7.91
C ILE A 16 -4.37 6.30 9.26
N ILE A 17 -3.88 7.54 9.45
CA ILE A 17 -3.99 8.26 10.72
C ILE A 17 -5.45 8.56 11.07
N SER A 18 -6.21 9.12 10.12
CA SER A 18 -7.60 9.53 10.36
C SER A 18 -8.49 8.33 10.71
N PHE A 19 -8.43 7.24 9.96
CA PHE A 19 -9.22 6.05 10.27
C PHE A 19 -8.76 5.35 11.54
N THR A 20 -7.46 5.37 11.87
CA THR A 20 -6.97 4.86 13.15
C THR A 20 -7.56 5.64 14.32
N ILE A 21 -7.48 6.98 14.28
CA ILE A 21 -8.03 7.84 15.35
C ILE A 21 -9.54 7.66 15.48
N ILE A 22 -10.28 7.71 14.37
CA ILE A 22 -11.74 7.57 14.39
C ILE A 22 -12.13 6.19 14.93
N SER A 23 -11.44 5.13 14.52
CA SER A 23 -11.69 3.78 14.99
C SER A 23 -11.45 3.64 16.50
N LEU A 24 -10.41 4.28 17.04
CA LEU A 24 -10.12 4.25 18.48
C LEU A 24 -11.14 5.04 19.30
N ILE A 25 -11.73 6.09 18.74
CA ILE A 25 -12.75 6.91 19.41
C ILE A 25 -14.12 6.21 19.38
N LYS A 26 -14.56 5.76 18.21
CA LYS A 26 -15.92 5.21 18.04
C LYS A 26 -16.04 3.75 18.47
N LEU A 27 -14.96 2.98 18.39
CA LEU A 27 -14.94 1.54 18.68
C LEU A 27 -16.06 0.76 17.99
N ASP A 28 -16.42 1.17 16.77
CA ASP A 28 -17.50 0.61 15.96
C ASP A 28 -16.96 0.02 14.64
N GLY A 29 -17.87 -0.31 13.70
CA GLY A 29 -17.52 -0.82 12.37
C GLY A 29 -16.73 0.15 11.49
N THR A 30 -16.45 1.39 11.91
CA THR A 30 -15.68 2.37 11.12
C THR A 30 -14.27 1.87 10.80
N PHE A 31 -13.69 0.99 11.64
CA PHE A 31 -12.43 0.31 11.34
C PHE A 31 -12.46 -0.40 9.99
N ILE A 32 -13.54 -1.16 9.73
CA ILE A 32 -13.69 -1.98 8.53
C ILE A 32 -13.82 -1.06 7.29
N VAL A 33 -14.57 0.03 7.41
CA VAL A 33 -14.71 1.03 6.34
C VAL A 33 -13.35 1.65 6.02
N GLY A 34 -12.60 2.04 7.05
CA GLY A 34 -11.25 2.58 6.89
C GLY A 34 -10.29 1.57 6.25
N TYR A 35 -10.35 0.33 6.69
CA TYR A 35 -9.56 -0.77 6.15
C TYR A 35 -9.76 -0.94 4.64
N PHE A 36 -11.00 -1.01 4.18
CA PHE A 36 -11.29 -1.13 2.74
C PHE A 36 -10.94 0.15 1.97
N THR A 37 -11.15 1.33 2.56
CA THR A 37 -10.84 2.61 1.92
C THR A 37 -9.33 2.79 1.70
N VAL A 38 -8.51 2.51 2.72
CA VAL A 38 -7.04 2.54 2.62
C VAL A 38 -6.55 1.49 1.62
N GLY A 39 -7.10 0.27 1.69
CA GLY A 39 -6.76 -0.81 0.76
C GLY A 39 -7.05 -0.44 -0.69
N ALA A 40 -8.24 0.11 -0.98
CA ALA A 40 -8.62 0.54 -2.32
C ALA A 40 -7.69 1.64 -2.86
N TRP A 41 -7.35 2.64 -2.04
CA TRP A 41 -6.40 3.68 -2.44
C TRP A 41 -5.03 3.10 -2.81
N HIS A 42 -4.50 2.17 -1.99
CA HIS A 42 -3.22 1.52 -2.27
C HIS A 42 -3.24 0.70 -3.56
N ILE A 43 -4.33 -0.02 -3.86
CA ILE A 43 -4.46 -0.76 -5.13
C ILE A 43 -4.49 0.21 -6.32
N ILE A 44 -5.28 1.29 -6.25
CA ILE A 44 -5.34 2.30 -7.32
C ILE A 44 -3.95 2.91 -7.55
N SER A 45 -3.26 3.30 -6.47
CA SER A 45 -1.92 3.86 -6.53
C SER A 45 -0.91 2.90 -7.14
N MET A 46 -0.96 1.63 -6.74
CA MET A 46 -0.16 0.54 -7.29
C MET A 46 -0.37 0.40 -8.81
N LEU A 47 -1.62 0.44 -9.28
CA LEU A 47 -1.96 0.36 -10.70
C LEU A 47 -1.41 1.55 -11.48
N VAL A 48 -1.59 2.78 -10.99
CA VAL A 48 -1.02 3.98 -11.63
C VAL A 48 0.49 3.86 -11.77
N HIS A 49 1.17 3.33 -10.75
CA HIS A 49 2.61 3.09 -10.80
C HIS A 49 3.02 1.99 -11.77
N HIS A 50 2.20 0.94 -11.90
CA HIS A 50 2.41 -0.12 -12.85
C HIS A 50 2.35 0.37 -14.30
N PHE A 51 1.26 1.06 -14.67
CA PHE A 51 1.05 1.56 -16.04
C PHE A 51 2.11 2.57 -16.46
N ASN A 52 2.59 3.40 -15.52
CA ASN A 52 3.63 4.38 -15.80
C ASN A 52 5.07 3.82 -15.71
N LYS A 53 5.24 2.53 -15.39
CA LYS A 53 6.55 1.86 -15.18
C LYS A 53 7.46 2.58 -14.17
N TRP A 54 6.88 3.30 -13.20
CA TRP A 54 7.66 4.10 -12.26
C TRP A 54 8.28 3.24 -11.17
N PHE A 55 9.62 3.15 -11.18
CA PHE A 55 10.42 2.42 -10.18
C PHE A 55 10.18 0.91 -10.16
N LEU A 56 9.83 0.30 -11.30
CA LEU A 56 9.55 -1.14 -11.44
C LEU A 56 10.75 -2.00 -11.88
N ASN A 57 11.98 -1.47 -11.81
CA ASN A 57 13.18 -2.25 -12.15
C ASN A 57 13.25 -3.54 -11.30
N GLY A 58 13.77 -4.62 -11.88
CA GLY A 58 13.53 -6.02 -11.45
C GLY A 58 13.78 -6.40 -9.98
N ASN A 59 14.52 -5.59 -9.22
CA ASN A 59 14.78 -5.76 -7.79
C ASN A 59 14.48 -4.52 -6.93
N SER A 60 13.64 -3.60 -7.41
CA SER A 60 13.20 -2.49 -6.56
C SER A 60 12.26 -2.99 -5.46
N ALA A 61 12.30 -2.34 -4.29
CA ALA A 61 11.35 -2.60 -3.20
C ALA A 61 9.89 -2.54 -3.67
N ARG A 62 9.59 -1.66 -4.63
CA ARG A 62 8.26 -1.53 -5.24
C ARG A 62 7.88 -2.74 -6.10
N SER A 63 8.81 -3.26 -6.90
CA SER A 63 8.59 -4.47 -7.69
C SER A 63 8.32 -5.67 -6.79
N MET A 64 9.06 -5.80 -5.68
CA MET A 64 8.81 -6.82 -4.67
C MET A 64 7.43 -6.66 -4.02
N TYR A 65 7.06 -5.44 -3.62
CA TYR A 65 5.74 -5.15 -3.06
C TYR A 65 4.60 -5.52 -4.02
N HIS A 66 4.70 -5.15 -5.31
CA HIS A 66 3.70 -5.52 -6.32
C HIS A 66 3.55 -7.04 -6.44
N LYS A 67 4.67 -7.78 -6.45
CA LYS A 67 4.63 -9.25 -6.51
C LYS A 67 3.93 -9.84 -5.29
N VAL A 68 4.22 -9.34 -4.08
CA VAL A 68 3.58 -9.79 -2.84
C VAL A 68 2.07 -9.55 -2.89
N ILE A 69 1.65 -8.32 -3.22
CA ILE A 69 0.22 -7.99 -3.32
C ILE A 69 -0.49 -8.82 -4.40
N PHE A 70 0.17 -9.04 -5.54
CA PHE A 70 -0.38 -9.88 -6.62
C PHE A 70 -0.60 -11.33 -6.16
N TRP A 71 0.40 -11.96 -5.54
CA TRP A 71 0.26 -13.31 -5.01
C TRP A 71 -0.80 -13.40 -3.91
N LEU A 72 -0.89 -12.39 -3.07
CA LEU A 72 -1.87 -12.33 -1.99
C LEU A 72 -3.30 -12.17 -2.53
N ALA A 73 -3.49 -11.36 -3.57
CA ALA A 73 -4.75 -11.24 -4.29
C ALA A 73 -5.13 -12.55 -5.02
N ALA A 74 -4.16 -13.22 -5.65
CA ALA A 74 -4.38 -14.51 -6.29
C ALA A 74 -4.77 -15.60 -5.28
N ALA A 75 -4.10 -15.65 -4.13
CA ALA A 75 -4.43 -16.57 -3.04
C ALA A 75 -5.83 -16.31 -2.48
N LEU A 76 -6.21 -15.04 -2.31
CA LEU A 76 -7.57 -14.66 -1.89
C LEU A 76 -8.61 -15.11 -2.94
N GLY A 77 -8.31 -14.94 -4.23
CA GLY A 77 -9.16 -15.44 -5.33
C GLY A 77 -9.35 -16.96 -5.30
N LEU A 78 -8.29 -17.73 -5.02
CA LEU A 78 -8.39 -19.18 -4.80
C LEU A 78 -9.20 -19.53 -3.54
N GLY A 79 -9.11 -18.70 -2.50
CA GLY A 79 -9.89 -18.84 -1.27
C GLY A 79 -11.41 -18.75 -1.48
N ILE A 80 -11.87 -18.18 -2.59
CA ILE A 80 -13.30 -18.18 -2.98
C ILE A 80 -13.77 -19.61 -3.33
N LEU A 81 -12.89 -20.41 -3.94
CA LEU A 81 -13.19 -21.80 -4.30
C LEU A 81 -13.00 -22.77 -3.12
N ILE A 82 -12.14 -22.39 -2.18
CA ILE A 82 -11.78 -23.20 -1.01
C ILE A 82 -12.08 -22.39 0.26
N THR A 83 -13.34 -22.43 0.70
CA THR A 83 -13.85 -21.66 1.84
C THR A 83 -12.96 -21.65 3.09
N PRO A 84 -12.43 -22.79 3.59
CA PRO A 84 -11.58 -22.77 4.79
C PRO A 84 -10.27 -22.01 4.56
N LEU A 85 -9.69 -22.09 3.36
CA LEU A 85 -8.50 -21.32 2.99
C LEU A 85 -8.82 -19.82 2.93
N GLY A 86 -9.97 -19.44 2.34
CA GLY A 86 -10.43 -18.07 2.28
C GLY A 86 -10.57 -17.43 3.66
N PHE A 87 -11.18 -18.15 4.62
CA PHE A 87 -11.32 -17.66 5.99
C PHE A 87 -9.98 -17.41 6.68
N VAL A 88 -9.04 -18.37 6.60
CA VAL A 88 -7.69 -18.22 7.17
C VAL A 88 -6.95 -17.04 6.56
N LEU A 89 -7.03 -16.87 5.23
CA LEU A 89 -6.41 -15.75 4.54
C LEU A 89 -7.01 -14.41 4.95
N MET A 90 -8.34 -14.29 5.03
CA MET A 90 -9.01 -13.05 5.47
C MET A 90 -8.63 -12.67 6.90
N MET A 91 -8.56 -13.66 7.82
CA MET A 91 -8.12 -13.42 9.19
C MET A 91 -6.66 -12.98 9.26
N GLY A 92 -5.77 -13.58 8.48
CA GLY A 92 -4.37 -13.14 8.38
C GLY A 92 -4.24 -11.74 7.80
N LEU A 93 -5.03 -11.42 6.76
CA LEU A 93 -5.08 -10.12 6.11
C LEU A 93 -5.49 -8.99 7.06
N LEU A 94 -6.40 -9.26 7.99
CA LEU A 94 -6.87 -8.27 8.96
C LEU A 94 -5.69 -7.60 9.71
N PHE A 95 -4.65 -8.38 10.03
CA PHE A 95 -3.45 -7.91 10.69
C PHE A 95 -2.31 -7.55 9.72
N ALA A 96 -2.18 -8.29 8.61
CA ALA A 96 -1.13 -8.07 7.65
C ALA A 96 -1.35 -6.80 6.80
N ALA A 97 -2.59 -6.44 6.47
CA ALA A 97 -2.88 -5.31 5.59
C ALA A 97 -2.50 -3.96 6.19
N PRO A 98 -2.73 -3.65 7.50
CA PRO A 98 -2.21 -2.44 8.12
C PRO A 98 -0.68 -2.35 8.04
N VAL A 99 0.02 -3.47 8.24
CA VAL A 99 1.49 -3.54 8.13
C VAL A 99 1.93 -3.28 6.69
N LEU A 100 1.28 -3.92 5.70
CA LEU A 100 1.54 -3.70 4.28
C LEU A 100 1.26 -2.25 3.87
N ALA A 101 0.23 -1.64 4.42
CA ALA A 101 -0.11 -0.23 4.21
C ALA A 101 0.99 0.72 4.69
N VAL A 102 1.56 0.46 5.86
CA VAL A 102 2.72 1.20 6.39
C VAL A 102 3.94 0.98 5.50
N ILE A 103 4.26 -0.27 5.14
CA ILE A 103 5.38 -0.60 4.25
C ILE A 103 5.25 0.14 2.91
N TYR A 104 4.07 0.14 2.31
CA TYR A 104 3.80 0.86 1.06
C TYR A 104 4.08 2.35 1.19
N THR A 105 3.55 2.96 2.26
CA THR A 105 3.74 4.38 2.55
C THR A 105 5.22 4.71 2.74
N CYS A 106 5.99 3.87 3.44
CA CYS A 106 7.43 4.03 3.61
C CYS A 106 8.19 3.92 2.28
N ILE A 107 7.80 2.99 1.38
CA ILE A 107 8.38 2.89 0.04
C ILE A 107 8.13 4.18 -0.75
N CYS A 108 6.89 4.69 -0.74
CA CYS A 108 6.55 5.95 -1.41
C CYS A 108 7.33 7.14 -0.83
N TYR A 109 7.46 7.22 0.49
CA TYR A 109 8.27 8.24 1.16
C TYR A 109 9.74 8.18 0.73
N ASN A 110 10.37 7.00 0.81
CA ASN A 110 11.77 6.81 0.41
C ASN A 110 12.00 7.19 -1.05
N GLU A 111 11.08 6.83 -1.95
CA GLU A 111 11.19 7.23 -3.35
C GLU A 111 11.13 8.75 -3.54
N VAL A 112 10.20 9.45 -2.87
CA VAL A 112 10.01 10.90 -2.97
C VAL A 112 11.16 11.68 -2.34
N TYR A 113 11.60 11.27 -1.15
CA TYR A 113 12.51 12.05 -0.33
C TYR A 113 13.96 11.60 -0.40
N VAL A 114 14.27 10.40 -0.91
CA VAL A 114 15.65 9.93 -1.05
C VAL A 114 16.01 9.81 -2.53
N LYS A 115 15.25 9.02 -3.29
CA LYS A 115 15.62 8.69 -4.69
C LYS A 115 15.35 9.82 -5.69
N MET A 116 14.47 10.76 -5.35
CA MET A 116 14.14 11.92 -6.18
C MET A 116 14.83 13.22 -5.73
N GLN A 117 15.79 13.15 -4.80
CA GLN A 117 16.71 14.27 -4.58
C GLN A 117 17.68 14.34 -5.77
N ARG A 118 17.97 15.56 -6.26
CA ARG A 118 18.92 15.75 -7.37
C ARG A 118 20.26 15.10 -6.97
N PRO A 119 20.93 14.35 -7.86
CA PRO A 119 22.19 13.74 -7.51
C PRO A 119 23.18 14.84 -7.09
N LEU A 120 23.74 14.72 -5.88
CA LEU A 120 24.79 15.59 -5.36
C LEU A 120 26.01 15.65 -6.29
N ALA A 121 26.15 14.67 -7.20
CA ALA A 121 27.14 14.67 -8.28
C ALA A 121 26.95 15.80 -9.31
N LEU A 122 25.78 16.45 -9.40
CA LEU A 122 25.55 17.63 -10.24
C LEU A 122 25.86 18.96 -9.53
N LEU A 123 26.29 18.92 -8.27
CA LEU A 123 26.63 20.09 -7.45
C LEU A 123 28.15 20.23 -7.22
N LYS A 124 28.99 19.45 -7.92
CA LYS A 124 30.45 19.59 -7.93
C LYS A 124 30.92 20.01 -9.31
#